data_AF-A0A1F7FDW2-F1
#
_entry.id   AF-A0A1F7FDW2-F1
#
_cell.length_a   1.000
_cell.length_b   1.000
_cell.length_c   1.000
_cell.angle_alpha   90.00
_cell.angle_beta   90.00
_cell.angle_gamma   90.00
#
_symmetry.space_group_name_H-M   'P 1'
#
loop_
_entity.id
_entity.type
_entity.pdbx_description
1 polymer ?
#
loop_
_entity_poly.entity_id
_entity_poly.type
_entity_poly.pdbx_seq_one_letter_code
_entity_poly.pdbx_strand_id
1 'polypeptide(L)'
;MGMSPLNRKLTDQGQPLEQIDPTVNINDLFRMETTKTVRSDGCIRMWGKRFEIPDAYPGEEVTIYYVPWDHNYFLSGPDKIFTRPIDPFKNARRFDKPVRGKRNNDTNN
;
A
#
# COMPACT_ATOMS: atom_id res chain seq x y z
N MET A 1 8.53 -12.16 -46.58
CA MET A 1 8.66 -10.88 -45.86
C MET A 1 7.52 -10.81 -44.85
N GLY A 2 7.89 -10.77 -43.56
CA GLY A 2 6.95 -10.91 -42.45
C GLY A 2 6.09 -9.65 -42.25
N MET A 3 4.80 -9.87 -42.03
CA MET A 3 3.83 -8.85 -41.64
C MET A 3 4.29 -8.08 -40.40
N SER A 4 4.03 -6.78 -40.35
CA SER A 4 4.34 -5.96 -39.17
C SER A 4 3.50 -6.39 -37.96
N PRO A 5 3.99 -6.20 -36.72
CA PRO A 5 3.24 -6.55 -35.52
C PRO A 5 1.85 -5.88 -35.45
N LEU A 6 1.74 -4.63 -35.91
CA LEU A 6 0.47 -3.90 -35.97
C LEU A 6 -0.50 -4.56 -36.96
N ASN A 7 -0.03 -4.89 -38.16
CA ASN A 7 -0.88 -5.53 -39.17
C ASN A 7 -1.36 -6.89 -38.70
N ARG A 8 -0.51 -7.65 -37.99
CA ARG A 8 -0.91 -8.91 -37.36
C ARG A 8 -2.00 -8.71 -36.32
N LYS A 9 -1.90 -7.66 -35.48
CA LYS A 9 -2.89 -7.38 -34.45
C LYS A 9 -4.22 -6.89 -35.02
N LEU A 10 -4.19 -6.11 -36.10
CA LEU A 10 -5.41 -5.67 -36.79
C LEU A 10 -6.15 -6.82 -37.48
N THR A 11 -5.43 -7.85 -37.92
CA THR A 11 -6.02 -9.07 -38.50
C THR A 11 -6.45 -10.11 -37.46
N ASP A 12 -6.10 -9.91 -36.19
CA ASP A 12 -6.37 -10.83 -35.09
C ASP A 12 -7.87 -10.83 -34.77
N GLN A 13 -8.56 -11.96 -35.00
CA GLN A 13 -9.97 -12.16 -34.64
C GLN A 13 -10.11 -12.79 -33.24
N GLY A 14 -9.20 -12.44 -32.34
CA GLY A 14 -9.23 -12.87 -30.96
C GLY A 14 -10.47 -12.40 -30.21
N GLN A 15 -10.51 -12.72 -28.93
CA GLN A 15 -11.62 -12.35 -28.06
C GLN A 15 -11.83 -10.82 -28.07
N PRO A 16 -13.07 -10.33 -28.23
CA PRO A 16 -13.34 -8.90 -28.27
C PRO A 16 -12.94 -8.28 -26.94
N LEU A 17 -12.24 -7.14 -27.01
CA LEU A 17 -11.90 -6.36 -25.82
C LEU A 17 -13.17 -5.74 -25.25
N GLU A 18 -13.42 -5.96 -23.96
CA GLU A 18 -14.52 -5.29 -23.25
C GLU A 18 -14.08 -3.90 -22.81
N GLN A 19 -14.93 -2.91 -23.07
CA GLN A 19 -14.70 -1.55 -22.61
C GLN A 19 -14.94 -1.50 -21.10
N ILE A 20 -13.89 -1.15 -20.35
CA ILE A 20 -14.03 -0.83 -18.93
C ILE A 20 -14.85 0.45 -18.74
N ASP A 21 -15.65 0.50 -17.68
CA ASP A 21 -16.45 1.67 -17.35
C ASP A 21 -15.51 2.86 -17.06
N PRO A 22 -15.78 4.05 -17.61
CA PRO A 22 -14.92 5.24 -17.43
C PRO A 22 -14.78 5.69 -15.98
N THR A 23 -15.67 5.27 -15.09
CA THR A 23 -15.63 5.60 -13.65
C THR A 23 -14.81 4.61 -12.83
N VAL A 24 -14.34 3.52 -13.43
CA VAL A 24 -13.56 2.50 -12.71
C VAL A 24 -12.19 3.06 -12.33
N ASN A 25 -11.85 2.89 -11.06
CA ASN A 25 -10.53 3.24 -10.56
C ASN A 25 -9.48 2.29 -11.16
N ILE A 26 -8.67 2.82 -12.07
CA ILE A 26 -7.60 2.07 -12.75
C ILE A 26 -6.63 1.45 -11.74
N ASN A 27 -6.36 2.13 -10.62
CA ASN A 27 -5.44 1.60 -9.61
C ASN A 27 -5.96 0.31 -8.98
N ASP A 28 -7.28 0.14 -8.86
CA ASP A 28 -7.86 -1.08 -8.29
C ASP A 28 -7.77 -2.28 -9.21
N LEU A 29 -7.71 -2.04 -10.53
CA LEU A 29 -7.54 -3.09 -11.54
C LEU A 29 -6.11 -3.67 -11.56
N PHE A 30 -5.11 -2.83 -11.25
CA PHE A 30 -3.71 -3.17 -11.43
C PHE A 30 -2.88 -3.14 -10.14
N ARG A 31 -3.49 -2.90 -8.98
CA ARG A 31 -2.79 -2.98 -7.71
C ARG A 31 -2.22 -4.38 -7.50
N MET A 32 -1.00 -4.41 -7.01
CA MET A 32 -0.30 -5.60 -6.56
C MET A 32 -0.45 -5.73 -5.05
N GLU A 33 -0.27 -6.95 -4.55
CA GLU A 33 -0.32 -7.28 -3.13
C GLU A 33 1.04 -7.76 -2.66
N THR A 34 1.48 -7.30 -1.48
CA THR A 34 2.67 -7.84 -0.80
C THR A 34 2.48 -7.81 0.70
N THR A 35 3.06 -8.76 1.42
CA THR A 35 3.06 -8.79 2.88
C THR A 35 4.37 -8.18 3.43
N LYS A 36 4.25 -7.38 4.49
CA LYS A 36 5.41 -6.82 5.21
C LYS A 36 5.18 -6.82 6.70
N THR A 37 6.24 -7.09 7.43
CA THR A 37 6.25 -7.00 8.90
C THR A 37 6.44 -5.55 9.34
N VAL A 38 5.61 -5.13 10.30
CA VAL A 38 5.71 -3.83 10.98
C VAL A 38 6.90 -3.85 11.93
N ARG A 39 7.74 -2.83 11.85
CA ARG A 39 8.93 -2.71 12.71
C ARG A 39 8.58 -2.12 14.08
N SER A 40 9.58 -2.09 14.96
CA SER A 40 9.45 -1.51 16.31
C SER A 40 9.05 -0.02 16.34
N ASP A 41 9.26 0.70 15.24
CA ASP A 41 8.84 2.09 15.05
C ASP A 41 7.38 2.22 14.56
N GLY A 42 6.63 1.12 14.47
CA GLY A 42 5.24 1.11 13.97
C GLY A 42 5.16 1.39 12.46
N CYS A 43 6.28 1.27 11.74
CA CYS A 43 6.37 1.58 10.32
C CYS A 43 6.74 0.36 9.49
N ILE A 44 6.37 0.40 8.21
CA ILE A 44 6.91 -0.48 7.18
C ILE A 44 7.93 0.26 6.32
N ARG A 45 8.81 -0.51 5.66
CA ARG A 45 9.81 0.02 4.73
C ARG A 45 9.58 -0.55 3.33
N MET A 46 9.41 0.34 2.36
CA MET A 46 9.22 -0.02 0.96
C MET A 46 9.85 1.05 0.07
N TRP A 47 10.57 0.62 -0.97
CA TRP A 47 11.30 1.52 -1.90
C TRP A 47 12.19 2.56 -1.20
N GLY A 48 12.84 2.18 -0.10
CA GLY A 48 13.68 3.07 0.69
C GLY A 48 12.93 4.13 1.52
N LYS A 49 11.59 4.18 1.45
CA LYS A 49 10.74 5.07 2.24
C LYS A 49 10.12 4.33 3.42
N ARG A 50 9.70 5.10 4.43
CA ARG A 50 8.97 4.62 5.61
C ARG A 50 7.51 5.02 5.49
N PHE A 51 6.62 4.09 5.75
CA PHE A 51 5.18 4.33 5.76
C PHE A 51 4.62 3.94 7.12
N GLU A 52 3.77 4.80 7.64
CA GLU A 52 3.11 4.59 8.92
C GLU A 52 1.87 3.74 8.70
N ILE A 53 1.75 2.59 9.38
CA ILE A 53 0.53 1.78 9.31
C ILE A 53 -0.35 2.12 10.51
N PRO A 54 -1.55 2.70 10.29
CA PRO A 54 -2.49 2.88 11.39
C PRO A 54 -2.93 1.50 11.90
N ASP A 55 -3.05 1.37 13.22
CA ASP A 55 -3.65 0.21 13.92
C ASP A 55 -2.86 -1.11 13.91
N ALA A 56 -1.64 -1.16 13.36
CA ALA A 56 -0.82 -2.36 13.40
C ALA A 56 0.23 -2.33 14.54
N TYR A 57 0.44 -3.48 15.18
CA TYR A 57 1.41 -3.62 16.25
C TYR A 57 2.81 -3.97 15.72
N PRO A 58 3.89 -3.57 16.41
CA PRO A 58 5.24 -4.03 16.08
C PRO A 58 5.34 -5.56 16.04
N GLY A 59 5.88 -6.10 14.94
CA GLY A 59 6.00 -7.54 14.71
C GLY A 59 4.84 -8.17 13.95
N GLU A 60 3.75 -7.42 13.72
CA GLU A 60 2.60 -7.89 12.94
C GLU A 60 2.91 -7.90 11.44
N GLU A 61 2.39 -8.89 10.71
CA GLU A 61 2.45 -8.92 9.25
C GLU A 61 1.21 -8.25 8.67
N VAL A 62 1.43 -7.24 7.83
CA VAL A 62 0.35 -6.47 7.20
C VAL A 62 0.42 -6.62 5.70
N THR A 63 -0.75 -6.86 5.10
CA THR A 63 -0.95 -6.86 3.66
C THR A 63 -0.97 -5.43 3.13
N ILE A 64 -0.19 -5.19 2.08
CA ILE A 64 -0.05 -3.89 1.43
C ILE A 64 -0.49 -4.02 -0.03
N TYR A 65 -1.31 -3.08 -0.45
CA TYR A 65 -1.68 -2.91 -1.85
C TYR A 65 -1.01 -1.67 -2.42
N TYR A 66 -0.38 -1.83 -3.58
CA TYR A 66 0.38 -0.76 -4.24
C TYR A 66 0.29 -0.88 -5.76
N VAL A 67 0.53 0.20 -6.48
CA VAL A 67 0.72 0.16 -7.94
C VAL A 67 2.22 0.29 -8.27
N PRO A 68 2.72 -0.40 -9.30
CA PRO A 68 4.16 -0.42 -9.58
C PRO A 68 4.68 0.89 -10.20
N TRP A 69 3.81 1.76 -10.71
CA TRP A 69 4.19 3.04 -11.33
C TRP A 69 4.08 4.25 -10.40
N ASP A 70 3.39 4.15 -9.26
CA ASP A 70 3.26 5.25 -8.30
C ASP A 70 3.65 4.81 -6.88
N HIS A 71 4.82 5.28 -6.45
CA HIS A 71 5.36 4.99 -5.12
C HIS A 71 4.77 5.83 -3.99
N ASN A 72 3.70 6.58 -4.23
CA ASN A 72 2.97 7.32 -3.21
C ASN A 72 1.57 6.75 -2.98
N TYR A 73 1.11 5.83 -3.84
CA TYR A 73 -0.19 5.16 -3.70
C TYR A 73 -0.04 3.86 -2.92
N PHE A 74 -0.52 3.87 -1.68
CA PHE A 74 -0.46 2.74 -0.77
C PHE A 74 -1.75 2.57 -0.01
N LEU A 75 -2.19 1.31 0.09
CA LEU A 75 -3.28 0.92 0.95
C LEU A 75 -2.76 -0.17 1.88
N SER A 76 -3.09 -0.09 3.17
CA SER A 76 -2.68 -1.09 4.17
C SER A 76 -3.89 -1.76 4.81
N GLY A 77 -3.67 -3.01 5.23
CA GLY A 77 -4.63 -3.78 5.99
C GLY A 77 -5.82 -4.32 5.16
N PRO A 78 -6.74 -5.05 5.82
CA PRO A 78 -7.92 -5.62 5.18
C PRO A 78 -8.87 -4.54 4.64
N ASP A 79 -8.96 -3.42 5.36
CA ASP A 79 -9.83 -2.28 5.03
C ASP A 79 -9.26 -1.37 3.93
N LYS A 80 -8.04 -1.66 3.44
CA LYS A 80 -7.36 -0.91 2.37
C LYS A 80 -7.30 0.58 2.67
N ILE A 81 -6.78 0.92 3.85
CA ILE A 81 -6.71 2.30 4.31
C ILE A 81 -5.54 3.00 3.61
N PHE A 82 -5.79 4.19 3.07
CA PHE A 82 -4.76 4.96 2.39
C PHE A 82 -3.63 5.34 3.35
N THR A 83 -2.43 4.89 3.01
CA THR A 83 -1.25 4.94 3.85
C THR A 83 -0.29 6.00 3.32
N ARG A 84 -0.03 7.03 4.13
CA ARG A 84 0.83 8.14 3.71
C ARG A 84 2.30 7.85 4.05
N PRO A 85 3.25 8.35 3.24
CA PRO A 85 4.65 8.38 3.63
C PRO A 85 4.79 9.10 4.97
N ILE A 86 5.63 8.58 5.85
CA ILE A 86 5.84 9.22 7.14
C ILE A 86 6.52 10.58 6.95
N ASP A 87 6.01 11.59 7.64
CA ASP A 87 6.68 12.89 7.77
C ASP A 87 7.75 12.77 8.87
N PRO A 88 9.06 12.88 8.54
CA PRO A 88 10.14 12.73 9.51
C PRO A 88 10.02 13.69 10.70
N PHE A 89 9.54 14.92 10.46
CA PHE A 89 9.43 15.94 11.50
C PHE A 89 8.29 15.63 12.48
N LYS A 90 7.14 15.18 11.98
CA LYS A 90 6.03 14.73 12.83
C LYS A 90 6.39 13.49 13.63
N ASN A 91 7.12 12.56 13.02
CA ASN A 91 7.56 11.34 13.73
C ASN A 91 8.59 11.65 14.83
N ALA A 92 9.55 12.55 14.58
CA ALA A 92 10.50 12.97 15.60
C ALA A 92 9.80 13.55 16.84
N ARG A 93 8.72 14.32 16.63
CA ARG A 93 7.90 14.89 17.71
C ARG A 93 7.08 13.87 18.50
N ARG A 94 6.84 12.66 17.98
CA ARG A 94 6.17 11.59 18.74
C ARG A 94 6.98 11.13 19.94
N PHE A 95 8.30 11.16 19.81
CA PHE A 95 9.22 10.69 20.83
C PHE A 95 9.80 11.83 21.70
N ASP A 96 9.36 13.07 21.48
CA ASP A 96 9.82 14.25 22.23
C ASP A 96 9.30 14.28 23.68
N LYS A 97 8.23 13.51 23.95
CA LYS A 97 7.76 13.18 25.30
C LYS A 97 7.52 11.68 25.38
N PRO A 98 8.57 10.85 25.55
CA PRO A 98 8.38 9.42 25.66
C PRO A 98 7.58 9.14 26.93
N VAL A 99 6.36 8.65 26.78
CA VAL A 99 5.58 8.15 27.92
C VAL A 99 6.26 6.87 28.40
N ARG A 100 7.15 7.00 29.38
CA ARG A 100 7.77 5.86 30.06
C ARG A 100 6.82 5.37 31.14
N GLY A 101 5.94 4.42 30.80
CA GLY A 101 5.04 3.78 31.74
C GLY A 101 4.34 2.57 31.12
N LYS A 102 4.20 1.48 31.88
CA LYS A 102 3.33 0.36 31.51
C LYS A 102 1.88 0.88 31.44
N ARG A 103 1.11 0.47 30.43
CA ARG A 103 -0.35 0.64 30.45
C ARG A 103 -0.86 -0.08 31.71
N ASN A 104 -1.37 0.68 32.69
CA ASN A 104 -2.15 0.11 33.77
C ASN A 104 -3.49 -0.31 33.17
N ASN A 105 -3.74 -1.62 33.14
CA ASN A 105 -5.07 -2.16 32.91
C ASN A 105 -5.89 -2.00 34.20
N ASP A 106 -6.29 -0.78 34.54
CA ASP A 106 -7.29 -0.57 35.58
C ASP A 106 -8.67 -0.81 34.96
N THR A 107 -9.03 -2.09 34.87
CA THR A 107 -10.39 -2.54 34.63
C THR A 107 -11.19 -2.22 35.89
N ASN A 108 -11.93 -1.10 35.89
CA ASN A 108 -12.89 -0.82 36.96
C ASN A 108 -14.03 -1.85 36.89
N ASN A 109 -14.25 -2.48 38.05
CA ASN A 109 -15.31 -3.43 38.39
C ASN A 109 -16.57 -2.66 38.82
#